data_AF-S6BEJ5-F1
#
_entry.id   AF-S6BEJ5-F1
#
_cell.length_a   1.000
_cell.length_b   1.000
_cell.length_c   1.000
_cell.angle_alpha   90.00
_cell.angle_beta   90.00
_cell.angle_gamma   90.00
#
_symmetry.space_group_name_H-M   'P 1'
#
loop_
_entity.id
_entity.type
_entity.pdbx_description
1 polymer ?
#
loop_
_entity_poly.entity_id
_entity_poly.type
_entity_poly.pdbx_seq_one_letter_code
_entity_poly.pdbx_strand_id
1 'polypeptide(L)'
;MKFLIVLALIGAAAAAPLSADQANLVKGAWDKVKHSEVDILAAIFSAHPDIQAKFPKFAGKELSAIKGSADFALHATRIVSFISEVISLAGNPSTAPAIETLVTELANNHKNRGVTKDQFTEFRNSLTDYVSHHASWGDNVASAWNQAFDNIFQTVFSHL
;
A
#
# COMPACT_ATOMS: atom_id res chain seq x y z
N MET A 1 -33.32 9.34 36.82
CA MET A 1 -31.99 9.94 36.61
C MET A 1 -30.93 8.86 36.69
N LYS A 2 -29.97 8.91 35.76
CA LYS A 2 -28.65 8.23 35.77
C LYS A 2 -28.60 6.86 35.09
N PHE A 3 -28.53 6.94 33.76
CA PHE A 3 -27.85 6.00 32.87
C PHE A 3 -26.42 5.77 33.36
N LEU A 4 -26.10 4.53 33.72
CA LEU A 4 -24.73 4.09 33.96
C LEU A 4 -24.12 3.69 32.61
N ILE A 5 -23.29 4.60 32.08
CA ILE A 5 -22.02 4.33 31.41
C ILE A 5 -22.06 3.21 30.36
N VAL A 6 -22.60 3.54 29.18
CA VAL A 6 -22.21 2.93 27.90
C VAL A 6 -20.95 3.65 27.43
N LEU A 7 -19.79 3.23 27.92
CA LEU A 7 -18.47 3.77 27.54
C LEU A 7 -17.43 2.67 27.80
N ALA A 8 -17.20 1.80 26.79
CA ALA A 8 -15.94 1.06 26.56
C ALA A 8 -16.04 -0.07 25.50
N LEU A 9 -16.78 0.08 24.38
CA LEU A 9 -16.72 -0.90 23.28
C LEU A 9 -16.55 -0.28 21.88
N ILE A 10 -15.94 0.90 21.82
CA ILE A 10 -15.27 1.33 20.60
C ILE A 10 -13.78 1.42 20.93
N GLY A 11 -13.21 0.28 21.31
CA GLY A 11 -11.78 0.10 21.10
C GLY A 11 -11.59 0.24 19.60
N ALA A 12 -10.88 1.28 19.16
CA ALA A 12 -10.37 1.36 17.80
C ALA A 12 -9.84 -0.03 17.45
N ALA A 13 -10.48 -0.72 16.51
CA ALA A 13 -10.07 -2.05 16.12
C ALA A 13 -8.63 -1.91 15.62
N ALA A 14 -7.67 -2.26 16.48
CA ALA A 14 -6.31 -2.48 16.05
C ALA A 14 -6.40 -3.48 14.91
N ALA A 15 -5.86 -3.11 13.76
CA ALA A 15 -6.06 -3.86 12.54
C ALA A 15 -5.32 -5.18 12.78
N ALA A 16 -6.09 -6.27 12.77
CA ALA A 16 -5.58 -7.57 13.14
C ALA A 16 -4.56 -8.03 12.08
N PRO A 17 -3.44 -8.66 12.47
CA PRO A 17 -2.55 -9.30 11.51
C PRO A 17 -3.33 -10.23 10.59
N LEU A 18 -2.95 -10.28 9.31
CA LEU A 18 -3.54 -11.26 8.39
C LEU A 18 -3.30 -12.67 8.91
N SER A 19 -4.31 -13.54 8.80
CA SER A 19 -4.08 -14.98 8.91
C SER A 19 -3.22 -15.48 7.75
N ALA A 20 -2.66 -16.69 7.88
CA ALA A 20 -1.91 -17.31 6.78
C ALA A 20 -2.76 -17.45 5.49
N ASP A 21 -4.04 -17.80 5.62
CA ASP A 21 -4.95 -17.92 4.47
C ASP A 21 -5.23 -16.57 3.82
N GLN A 22 -5.47 -15.51 4.62
CA GLN A 22 -5.65 -14.16 4.10
C GLN A 22 -4.38 -13.65 3.40
N ALA A 23 -3.21 -13.89 3.98
CA ALA A 23 -1.94 -13.54 3.36
C ALA A 23 -1.72 -14.29 2.03
N ASN A 24 -2.12 -15.57 1.95
CA ASN A 24 -2.07 -16.33 0.69
C ASN A 24 -3.00 -15.76 -0.39
N LEU A 25 -4.18 -15.24 -0.02
CA LEU A 25 -5.06 -14.54 -0.97
C LEU A 25 -4.39 -13.27 -1.52
N VAL A 26 -3.83 -12.44 -0.63
CA VAL A 26 -3.10 -11.20 -1.01
C VAL A 26 -1.92 -11.54 -1.91
N LYS A 27 -1.12 -12.54 -1.54
CA LYS A 27 0.01 -13.01 -2.33
C LYS A 27 -0.42 -13.53 -3.70
N GLY A 28 -1.49 -14.31 -3.76
CA GLY A 28 -2.01 -14.85 -5.02
C GLY A 28 -2.45 -13.77 -5.99
N ALA A 29 -3.08 -12.69 -5.50
CA ALA A 29 -3.42 -11.53 -6.32
C ALA A 29 -2.17 -10.75 -6.75
N TRP A 30 -1.25 -10.50 -5.82
CA TRP A 30 -0.01 -9.78 -6.09
C TRP A 30 0.90 -10.48 -7.10
N ASP A 31 0.99 -11.81 -7.04
CA ASP A 31 1.80 -12.63 -7.94
C ASP A 31 1.39 -12.49 -9.42
N LYS A 32 0.17 -12.00 -9.71
CA LYS A 32 -0.28 -11.72 -11.08
C LYS A 32 0.29 -10.44 -11.66
N VAL A 33 0.71 -9.50 -10.82
CA VAL A 33 1.06 -8.14 -11.25
C VAL A 33 2.47 -7.70 -10.85
N LYS A 34 3.13 -8.39 -9.92
CA LYS A 34 4.43 -7.98 -9.36
C LYS A 34 5.60 -7.88 -10.36
N HIS A 35 5.41 -8.31 -11.61
CA HIS A 35 6.39 -8.18 -12.70
C HIS A 35 5.96 -7.15 -13.76
N SER A 36 4.97 -6.31 -13.42
CA SER A 36 4.46 -5.22 -14.25
C SER A 36 4.76 -3.86 -13.58
N GLU A 37 5.98 -3.69 -13.06
CA GLU A 37 6.35 -2.57 -12.19
C GLU A 37 6.08 -1.22 -12.87
N VAL A 38 6.51 -1.09 -14.12
CA VAL A 38 6.32 0.13 -14.92
C VAL A 38 4.84 0.41 -15.15
N ASP A 39 4.03 -0.60 -15.39
CA ASP A 39 2.59 -0.42 -15.65
C ASP A 39 1.82 -0.08 -14.37
N ILE A 40 2.19 -0.70 -13.23
CA ILE A 40 1.66 -0.35 -11.91
C ILE A 40 1.91 1.13 -11.60
N LEU A 41 3.17 1.59 -11.71
CA LEU A 41 3.51 2.97 -11.39
C LEU A 41 2.86 3.95 -12.37
N ALA A 42 2.78 3.58 -13.66
CA ALA A 42 2.12 4.39 -14.67
C ALA A 42 0.61 4.52 -14.39
N ALA A 43 -0.07 3.46 -13.97
CA ALA A 43 -1.49 3.52 -13.60
C ALA A 43 -1.72 4.47 -12.42
N ILE A 44 -0.87 4.40 -11.39
CA ILE A 44 -0.96 5.28 -10.22
C ILE A 44 -0.74 6.75 -10.61
N PHE A 45 0.30 7.06 -11.39
CA PHE A 45 0.57 8.44 -11.82
C PHE A 45 -0.49 8.98 -12.78
N SER A 46 -1.07 8.11 -13.61
CA SER A 46 -2.17 8.48 -14.50
C SER A 46 -3.45 8.83 -13.72
N ALA A 47 -3.74 8.12 -12.62
CA ALA A 47 -4.89 8.39 -11.77
C ALA A 47 -4.66 9.60 -10.84
N HIS A 48 -3.42 9.79 -10.38
CA HIS A 48 -3.03 10.82 -9.41
C HIS A 48 -1.74 11.55 -9.85
N PRO A 49 -1.84 12.56 -10.73
CA PRO A 49 -0.69 13.38 -11.16
C PRO A 49 -0.03 14.14 -10.00
N ASP A 50 -0.74 14.40 -8.92
CA ASP A 50 -0.21 15.01 -7.70
C ASP A 50 0.78 14.09 -6.96
N ILE A 51 0.58 12.76 -7.04
CA ILE A 51 1.55 11.77 -6.57
C ILE A 51 2.80 11.84 -7.44
N GLN A 52 2.65 11.90 -8.78
CA GLN A 52 3.80 12.08 -9.69
C GLN A 52 4.60 13.36 -9.35
N ALA A 53 3.91 14.45 -9.00
CA ALA A 53 4.54 15.73 -8.66
C ALA A 53 5.44 15.65 -7.41
N LYS A 54 5.29 14.64 -6.54
CA LYS A 54 6.19 14.40 -5.39
C LYS A 54 7.54 13.83 -5.78
N PHE A 55 7.74 13.44 -7.05
CA PHE A 55 8.99 12.90 -7.56
C PHE A 55 9.70 13.95 -8.43
N PRO A 56 10.75 14.65 -7.94
CA PRO A 56 11.39 15.73 -8.69
C PRO A 56 11.89 15.34 -10.09
N LYS A 57 12.27 14.07 -10.29
CA LYS A 57 12.68 13.56 -11.61
C LYS A 57 11.55 13.49 -12.64
N PHE A 58 10.30 13.41 -12.18
CA PHE A 58 9.10 13.18 -13.00
C PHE A 58 8.11 14.35 -12.95
N ALA A 59 8.22 15.24 -11.96
CA ALA A 59 7.34 16.38 -11.80
C ALA A 59 7.32 17.26 -13.06
N GLY A 60 6.11 17.61 -13.51
CA GLY A 60 5.87 18.45 -14.69
C GLY A 60 6.16 17.80 -16.04
N LYS A 61 6.48 16.50 -16.09
CA LYS A 61 6.69 15.75 -17.34
C LYS A 61 5.46 14.95 -17.71
N GLU A 62 5.17 14.87 -19.01
CA GLU A 62 4.14 13.96 -19.52
C GLU A 62 4.50 12.50 -19.20
N LEU A 63 3.52 11.72 -18.72
CA LEU A 63 3.73 10.33 -18.33
C LEU A 63 4.26 9.49 -19.51
N SER A 64 3.76 9.73 -20.72
CA SER A 64 4.20 9.07 -21.95
C SER A 64 5.69 9.32 -22.26
N ALA A 65 6.23 10.48 -21.85
CA ALA A 65 7.63 10.83 -22.05
C ALA A 65 8.56 10.19 -21.02
N ILE A 66 8.05 9.81 -19.84
CA ILE A 66 8.87 9.23 -18.76
C ILE A 66 8.72 7.72 -18.61
N LYS A 67 7.57 7.13 -19.00
CA LYS A 67 7.25 5.71 -18.76
C LYS A 67 8.32 4.75 -19.30
N GLY A 68 8.88 5.04 -20.47
CA GLY A 68 9.92 4.22 -21.11
C GLY A 68 11.35 4.48 -20.61
N SER A 69 11.54 5.39 -19.65
CA SER A 69 12.89 5.76 -19.18
C SER A 69 13.43 4.79 -18.13
N ALA A 70 14.76 4.63 -18.10
CA ALA A 70 15.43 3.81 -17.09
C ALA A 70 15.18 4.33 -15.65
N ASP A 71 15.09 5.65 -15.49
CA ASP A 71 14.80 6.27 -14.18
C ASP A 71 13.40 5.89 -13.67
N PHE A 72 12.41 5.83 -14.56
CA PHE A 72 11.04 5.42 -14.20
C PHE A 72 10.98 3.94 -13.84
N ALA A 73 11.58 3.08 -14.66
CA ALA A 73 11.66 1.64 -14.40
C ALA A 73 12.38 1.34 -13.07
N LEU A 74 13.49 2.04 -12.77
CA LEU A 74 14.20 1.91 -11.51
C LEU A 74 13.33 2.29 -10.32
N HIS A 75 12.57 3.39 -10.42
CA HIS A 75 11.71 3.82 -9.33
C HIS A 75 10.54 2.86 -9.11
N ALA A 76 9.90 2.44 -10.18
CA ALA A 76 8.83 1.43 -10.16
C ALA A 76 9.30 0.13 -9.49
N THR A 77 10.49 -0.35 -9.87
CA THR A 77 11.10 -1.56 -9.29
C THR A 77 11.26 -1.45 -7.78
N ARG A 78 11.70 -0.29 -7.26
CA ARG A 78 11.88 -0.08 -5.81
C ARG A 78 10.55 -0.17 -5.05
N ILE A 79 9.50 0.43 -5.59
CA ILE A 79 8.16 0.38 -4.97
C ILE A 79 7.64 -1.06 -4.95
N VAL A 80 7.67 -1.75 -6.09
CA VAL A 80 7.15 -3.11 -6.19
C VAL A 80 7.97 -4.11 -5.36
N SER A 81 9.29 -3.92 -5.28
CA SER A 81 10.15 -4.75 -4.43
C SER A 81 9.79 -4.62 -2.95
N PHE A 82 9.58 -3.39 -2.47
CA PHE A 82 9.15 -3.16 -1.09
C PHE A 82 7.79 -3.80 -0.79
N ILE A 83 6.80 -3.61 -1.67
CA ILE A 83 5.47 -4.22 -1.51
C ILE A 83 5.59 -5.75 -1.50
N SER A 84 6.41 -6.32 -2.40
CA SER A 84 6.65 -7.76 -2.48
C SER A 84 7.30 -8.30 -1.21
N GLU A 85 8.25 -7.58 -0.64
CA GLU A 85 8.91 -7.95 0.62
C GLU A 85 7.89 -7.99 1.77
N VAL A 86 7.10 -6.92 1.94
CA VAL A 86 6.06 -6.86 2.98
C VAL A 86 5.03 -7.98 2.82
N ILE A 87 4.54 -8.23 1.60
CA ILE A 87 3.59 -9.31 1.32
C ILE A 87 4.22 -10.68 1.60
N SER A 88 5.52 -10.88 1.30
CA SER A 88 6.20 -12.15 1.56
C SER A 88 6.33 -12.49 3.04
N LEU A 89 6.36 -11.46 3.90
CA LEU A 89 6.43 -11.60 5.35
C LEU A 89 5.04 -11.75 5.99
N ALA A 90 3.97 -11.38 5.30
CA ALA A 90 2.62 -11.39 5.86
C ALA A 90 2.10 -12.81 6.17
N GLY A 91 1.19 -12.93 7.15
CA GLY A 91 0.59 -14.21 7.53
C GLY A 91 1.44 -15.08 8.47
N ASN A 92 2.64 -14.62 8.84
CA ASN A 92 3.49 -15.27 9.83
C ASN A 92 3.69 -14.33 11.04
N PRO A 93 3.22 -14.70 12.25
CA PRO A 93 3.39 -13.85 13.44
C PRO A 93 4.86 -13.56 13.80
N SER A 94 5.78 -14.48 13.49
CA SER A 94 7.21 -14.31 13.82
C SER A 94 7.92 -13.23 12.99
N THR A 95 7.35 -12.84 11.85
CA THR A 95 7.88 -11.79 10.95
C THR A 95 7.21 -10.43 11.17
N ALA A 96 6.21 -10.33 12.05
CA ALA A 96 5.52 -9.07 12.33
C ALA A 96 6.46 -7.93 12.75
N PRO A 97 7.50 -8.15 13.60
CA PRO A 97 8.46 -7.07 13.93
C PRO A 97 9.26 -6.55 12.72
N ALA A 98 9.53 -7.42 11.73
CA ALA A 98 10.23 -7.01 10.52
C ALA A 98 9.33 -6.12 9.64
N ILE A 99 8.04 -6.48 9.51
CA ILE A 99 7.06 -5.65 8.81
C ILE A 99 6.93 -4.28 9.50
N GLU A 100 6.81 -4.26 10.82
CA GLU A 100 6.72 -3.01 11.60
C GLU A 100 7.92 -2.10 11.36
N THR A 101 9.13 -2.67 11.34
CA THR A 101 10.37 -1.93 11.05
C THR A 101 10.34 -1.30 9.65
N LEU A 102 10.04 -2.12 8.62
CA LEU A 102 9.97 -1.68 7.22
C LEU A 102 8.92 -0.57 7.01
N VAL A 103 7.75 -0.73 7.61
CA VAL A 103 6.63 0.21 7.45
C VAL A 103 6.86 1.50 8.24
N THR A 104 7.50 1.43 9.40
CA THR A 104 7.89 2.62 10.17
C THR A 104 8.94 3.43 9.41
N GLU A 105 9.92 2.77 8.80
CA GLU A 105 10.91 3.43 7.94
C GLU A 105 10.25 4.06 6.71
N LEU A 106 9.32 3.35 6.06
CA LEU A 106 8.50 3.89 4.98
C LEU A 106 7.79 5.18 5.43
N ALA A 107 7.11 5.14 6.57
CA ALA A 107 6.35 6.27 7.09
C ALA A 107 7.23 7.50 7.35
N ASN A 108 8.36 7.31 8.04
CA ASN A 108 9.31 8.39 8.34
C ASN A 108 9.88 9.01 7.06
N ASN A 109 10.26 8.18 6.08
CA ASN A 109 10.78 8.65 4.80
C ASN A 109 9.75 9.44 4.00
N HIS A 110 8.47 9.05 4.04
CA HIS A 110 7.40 9.73 3.31
C HIS A 110 6.90 10.99 4.04
N LYS A 111 6.93 11.01 5.38
CA LYS A 111 6.73 12.23 6.19
C LYS A 111 7.72 13.32 5.80
N ASN A 112 9.01 12.98 5.72
CA ASN A 112 10.09 13.91 5.36
C ASN A 112 9.97 14.47 3.93
N ARG A 113 9.19 13.80 3.07
CA ARG A 113 8.91 14.22 1.68
C ARG A 113 7.57 14.96 1.56
N GLY A 114 6.88 15.20 2.68
CA GLY A 114 5.58 15.87 2.71
C GLY A 114 4.48 15.10 2.00
N VAL A 115 4.50 13.76 2.06
CA VAL A 115 3.43 12.91 1.55
C VAL A 115 2.30 12.87 2.58
N THR A 116 1.06 13.07 2.13
CA THR A 116 -0.11 13.17 3.02
C THR A 116 -0.84 11.84 3.16
N LYS A 117 -1.73 11.75 4.16
CA LYS A 117 -2.65 10.60 4.32
C LYS A 117 -3.54 10.40 3.10
N ASP A 118 -3.96 11.49 2.47
CA ASP A 118 -4.75 11.46 1.24
C ASP A 118 -3.96 10.79 0.11
N GLN A 119 -2.70 11.16 -0.10
CA GLN A 119 -1.85 10.55 -1.13
C GLN A 119 -1.56 9.07 -0.89
N PHE A 120 -1.43 8.64 0.36
CA PHE A 120 -1.38 7.21 0.67
C PHE A 120 -2.70 6.52 0.31
N THR A 121 -3.84 7.15 0.58
CA THR A 121 -5.17 6.60 0.27
C THR A 121 -5.40 6.52 -1.25
N GLU A 122 -5.00 7.54 -1.99
CA GLU A 122 -4.99 7.57 -3.45
C GLU A 122 -4.10 6.47 -4.05
N PHE A 123 -2.89 6.29 -3.50
CA PHE A 123 -2.01 5.18 -3.85
C PHE A 123 -2.70 3.83 -3.63
N ARG A 124 -3.34 3.61 -2.46
CA ARG A 124 -4.11 2.39 -2.17
C ARG A 124 -5.20 2.17 -3.21
N ASN A 125 -5.99 3.20 -3.50
CA ASN A 125 -7.11 3.10 -4.43
C ASN A 125 -6.62 2.69 -5.83
N SER A 126 -5.60 3.38 -6.34
CA SER A 126 -5.04 3.10 -7.66
C SER A 126 -4.34 1.75 -7.76
N LEU A 127 -3.59 1.35 -6.72
CA LEU A 127 -2.97 0.02 -6.71
C LEU A 127 -4.02 -1.08 -6.63
N THR A 128 -5.06 -0.89 -5.81
CA THR A 128 -6.16 -1.86 -5.67
C THR A 128 -6.92 -1.99 -6.98
N ASP A 129 -7.23 -0.87 -7.65
CA ASP A 129 -7.89 -0.86 -8.95
C ASP A 129 -7.06 -1.64 -9.99
N TYR A 130 -5.76 -1.34 -10.09
CA TYR A 130 -4.85 -2.05 -10.99
C TYR A 130 -4.82 -3.56 -10.69
N VAL A 131 -4.61 -3.96 -9.45
CA VAL A 131 -4.51 -5.39 -9.08
C VAL A 131 -5.84 -6.10 -9.35
N SER A 132 -6.97 -5.48 -9.04
CA SER A 132 -8.30 -6.08 -9.22
C SER A 132 -8.67 -6.34 -10.67
N HIS A 133 -8.16 -5.53 -11.61
CA HIS A 133 -8.35 -5.73 -13.04
C HIS A 133 -7.43 -6.78 -13.66
N HIS A 134 -6.34 -7.16 -12.97
CA HIS A 134 -5.31 -8.04 -13.51
C HIS A 134 -5.19 -9.38 -12.75
N ALA A 135 -5.92 -9.54 -11.64
CA ALA A 135 -5.99 -10.76 -10.85
C ALA A 135 -7.44 -11.26 -10.73
N SER A 136 -7.61 -12.53 -10.37
CA SER A 136 -8.92 -13.03 -9.96
C SER A 136 -9.33 -12.33 -8.67
N TRP A 137 -10.42 -11.57 -8.73
CA TRP A 137 -10.82 -10.68 -7.65
C TRP A 137 -12.24 -10.99 -7.17
N GLY A 138 -12.36 -11.52 -5.95
CA GLY A 138 -13.63 -11.76 -5.27
C GLY A 138 -13.63 -11.14 -3.87
N ASP A 139 -14.77 -11.19 -3.19
CA ASP A 139 -14.97 -10.53 -1.88
C ASP A 139 -13.93 -10.94 -0.82
N ASN A 140 -13.48 -12.21 -0.85
CA ASN A 140 -12.44 -12.70 0.04
C ASN A 140 -11.07 -12.06 -0.22
N VAL A 141 -10.68 -11.90 -1.49
CA VAL A 141 -9.44 -11.22 -1.88
C VAL A 141 -9.54 -9.74 -1.54
N ALA A 142 -10.65 -9.09 -1.89
CA ALA A 142 -10.90 -7.69 -1.60
C ALA A 142 -10.83 -7.41 -0.08
N SER A 143 -11.44 -8.26 0.75
CA SER A 143 -11.39 -8.14 2.20
C SER A 143 -9.97 -8.29 2.74
N ALA A 144 -9.25 -9.34 2.35
CA ALA A 144 -7.87 -9.57 2.81
C ALA A 144 -6.91 -8.46 2.36
N TRP A 145 -7.09 -7.97 1.13
CA TRP A 145 -6.30 -6.87 0.56
C TRP A 145 -6.54 -5.55 1.28
N ASN A 146 -7.80 -5.22 1.57
CA ASN A 146 -8.14 -4.04 2.35
C ASN A 146 -7.59 -4.11 3.78
N GLN A 147 -7.70 -5.27 4.42
CA GLN A 147 -7.11 -5.48 5.75
C GLN A 147 -5.59 -5.33 5.71
N ALA A 148 -4.91 -5.81 4.66
CA ALA A 148 -3.48 -5.62 4.49
C ALA A 148 -3.12 -4.13 4.49
N PHE A 149 -3.84 -3.32 3.70
CA PHE A 149 -3.64 -1.88 3.68
C PHE A 149 -3.97 -1.21 5.01
N ASP A 150 -5.06 -1.59 5.67
CA ASP A 150 -5.46 -1.04 6.97
C ASP A 150 -4.37 -1.29 8.03
N ASN A 151 -3.78 -2.49 8.05
CA ASN A 151 -2.65 -2.84 8.92
C ASN A 151 -1.45 -1.91 8.69
N ILE A 152 -1.08 -1.68 7.43
CA ILE A 152 0.05 -0.80 7.07
C ILE A 152 -0.28 0.66 7.44
N PHE A 153 -1.50 1.11 7.15
CA PHE A 153 -1.93 2.49 7.39
C PHE A 153 -2.01 2.83 8.87
N GLN A 154 -2.29 1.87 9.75
CA GLN A 154 -2.22 2.12 11.19
C GLN A 154 -0.83 2.61 11.61
N THR A 155 0.23 1.94 11.16
CA THR A 155 1.61 2.36 11.42
C THR A 155 1.97 3.63 10.65
N VAL A 156 1.63 3.73 9.35
CA VAL A 156 2.00 4.92 8.56
C VAL A 156 1.34 6.17 9.12
N PHE A 157 0.05 6.13 9.41
CA PHE A 157 -0.73 7.31 9.83
C PHE A 157 -0.48 7.73 11.27
N SER A 158 0.14 6.89 12.11
CA SER A 158 0.63 7.27 13.42
C SER A 158 1.96 8.04 13.37
N HIS A 159 2.68 7.98 12.24
CA HIS A 159 3.99 8.62 12.05
C HIS A 159 3.97 9.85 11.13
N LEU A 160 2.94 9.99 10.28
CA LEU A 160 2.69 11.18 9.46
C LEU A 160 2.21 12.35 10.32
#